data_AF-A0A382NFL3-F1
#
_entry.id   AF-A0A382NFL3-F1
#
_cell.length_a   1.000
_cell.length_b   1.000
_cell.length_c   1.000
_cell.angle_alpha   90.00
_cell.angle_beta   90.00
_cell.angle_gamma   90.00
#
_symmetry.space_group_name_H-M   'P 1'
#
loop_
_entity.id
_entity.type
_entity.pdbx_description
1 polymer ?
#
loop_
_entity_poly.entity_id
_entity_poly.type
_entity_poly.pdbx_seq_one_letter_code
_entity_poly.pdbx_strand_id
1 'polypeptide(L)'
;MRELGYEAIDIMVDRWTTLRDKDVWAGGTRSEMEAMLRQPPPEDRSCAIEVMTQPVDEVLTRAARIDHPRFFAFVPSSPTWPSVIADALVSGFNVFQGTWLESAAPSQVELIVLDWFRQWIGFPESSGGILTSGGSAANLNAFVLARGEMDQLDKAVVYLSDQGHSSLERAARIVGIQDSNIRMIPCDTDYRMDLELLSTAIQQDRNNDLKPTILCGNGGATSTGAVDSLEQMAEISVRENLWFHVDASYGGFSILAAEGKENLVGINLADSVTLDPHKWLFQPYEIGCLMVRNLQLLESAFRVTPDYLQDMDLGLEHVNFCDRGLQLTRSA
;
A
#
# COMPACT_ATOMS: atom_id res chain seq x y z
N MET A 1 22.76 11.48 22.44
CA MET A 1 22.23 10.31 21.72
C MET A 1 21.77 9.24 22.69
N ARG A 2 22.65 8.59 23.47
CA ARG A 2 22.22 7.55 24.43
C ARG A 2 21.13 8.02 25.40
N GLU A 3 21.31 9.19 25.99
CA GLU A 3 20.32 9.81 26.87
C GLU A 3 18.97 10.05 26.17
N LEU A 4 18.98 10.71 25.00
CA LEU A 4 17.78 10.89 24.16
C LEU A 4 17.11 9.55 23.80
N GLY A 5 17.91 8.53 23.50
CA GLY A 5 17.40 7.21 23.15
C GLY A 5 16.70 6.52 24.33
N TYR A 6 17.26 6.61 25.54
CA TYR A 6 16.59 6.08 26.74
C TYR A 6 15.30 6.83 27.05
N GLU A 7 15.35 8.17 27.00
CA GLU A 7 14.18 9.00 27.22
C GLU A 7 13.05 8.69 26.20
N ALA A 8 13.39 8.53 24.92
CA ALA A 8 12.43 8.14 23.89
C ALA A 8 11.81 6.76 24.15
N ILE A 9 12.61 5.81 24.65
CA ILE A 9 12.13 4.47 25.01
C ILE A 9 11.18 4.54 26.21
N ASP A 10 11.53 5.30 27.23
CA ASP A 10 10.69 5.46 28.43
C ASP A 10 9.34 6.10 28.08
N ILE A 11 9.33 7.14 27.25
CA ILE A 11 8.11 7.73 26.67
C ILE A 11 7.30 6.70 25.88
N MET A 12 7.99 5.91 25.04
CA MET A 12 7.51 4.70 24.35
C MET A 12 6.62 3.83 25.24
N VAL A 13 7.25 3.37 26.31
CA VAL A 13 6.70 2.41 27.28
C VAL A 13 5.57 3.04 28.09
N ASP A 14 5.74 4.26 28.59
CA ASP A 14 4.75 4.97 29.40
C ASP A 14 3.45 5.21 28.62
N ARG A 15 3.58 5.59 27.34
CA ARG A 15 2.42 5.78 26.46
C ARG A 15 1.61 4.49 26.35
N TRP A 16 2.25 3.33 26.14
CA TRP A 16 1.49 2.08 25.96
C TRP A 16 0.91 1.56 27.27
N THR A 17 1.70 1.55 28.33
CA THR A 17 1.27 1.03 29.63
C THR A 17 0.11 1.82 30.22
N THR A 18 0.00 3.11 29.88
CA THR A 18 -1.10 3.99 30.32
C THR A 18 -2.18 4.21 29.25
N LEU A 19 -2.05 3.63 28.05
CA LEU A 19 -2.90 3.93 26.89
C LEU A 19 -4.39 3.78 27.19
N ARG A 20 -4.77 2.74 27.94
CA ARG A 20 -6.17 2.41 28.29
C ARG A 20 -6.87 3.48 29.11
N ASP A 21 -6.10 4.25 29.85
CA ASP A 21 -6.57 5.31 30.75
C ASP A 21 -6.65 6.67 30.04
N LYS A 22 -6.22 6.75 28.77
CA LYS A 22 -6.30 7.95 27.96
C LYS A 22 -7.59 8.01 27.15
N ASP A 23 -7.92 9.21 26.69
CA ASP A 23 -8.98 9.40 25.71
C ASP A 23 -8.59 8.80 24.36
N VAL A 24 -9.56 8.27 23.62
CA VAL A 24 -9.32 7.72 22.28
C VAL A 24 -8.88 8.82 21.30
N TRP A 25 -9.42 10.02 21.49
CA TRP A 25 -9.17 11.19 20.66
C TRP A 25 -9.20 12.43 21.53
N ALA A 26 -8.14 13.24 21.48
CA ALA A 26 -8.10 14.54 22.15
C ALA A 26 -8.34 15.68 21.14
N GLY A 27 -7.72 15.61 19.95
CA GLY A 27 -8.06 16.43 18.79
C GLY A 27 -8.00 17.94 18.97
N GLY A 28 -8.46 18.63 17.92
CA GLY A 28 -8.66 20.07 17.87
C GLY A 28 -8.94 20.55 16.45
N THR A 29 -9.50 21.73 16.32
CA THR A 29 -9.66 22.41 15.03
C THR A 29 -8.31 22.91 14.53
N ARG A 30 -8.19 23.15 13.21
CA ARG A 30 -6.99 23.76 12.63
C ARG A 30 -6.64 25.09 13.31
N SER A 31 -7.63 25.93 13.61
CA SER A 31 -7.41 27.23 14.24
C SER A 31 -6.81 27.10 15.65
N GLU A 32 -7.24 26.11 16.43
CA GLU A 32 -6.67 25.84 17.76
C GLU A 32 -5.23 25.32 17.66
N MET A 33 -4.96 24.41 16.72
CA MET A 33 -3.60 23.88 16.51
C MET A 33 -2.65 24.95 15.97
N GLU A 34 -3.11 25.81 15.06
CA GLU A 34 -2.32 26.93 14.52
C GLU A 34 -1.94 27.92 15.64
N ALA A 35 -2.91 28.28 16.50
CA ALA A 35 -2.67 29.17 17.62
C ALA A 35 -1.70 28.58 18.66
N MET A 36 -1.71 27.26 18.82
CA MET A 36 -0.82 26.54 19.74
C MET A 36 0.61 26.37 19.18
N LEU A 37 0.75 26.02 17.90
CA LEU A 37 2.01 25.50 17.36
C LEU A 37 2.76 26.50 16.46
N ARG A 38 2.11 27.52 15.91
CA ARG A 38 2.77 28.45 14.98
C ARG A 38 3.76 29.34 15.73
N GLN A 39 5.03 29.19 15.35
CA GLN A 39 6.13 30.07 15.73
C GLN A 39 7.08 30.27 14.54
N PRO A 40 7.89 31.35 14.50
CA PRO A 40 8.95 31.48 13.50
C PRO A 40 10.00 30.36 13.68
N PRO A 41 10.75 29.98 12.62
CA PRO A 41 11.88 29.08 12.76
C PRO A 41 12.86 29.61 13.82
N PRO A 42 13.32 28.79 14.78
CA PRO A 42 14.23 29.25 15.82
C PRO A 42 15.60 29.60 15.22
N GLU A 43 16.17 30.74 15.63
CA GLU A 43 17.53 31.16 15.25
C GLU A 43 18.59 30.69 16.26
N ASP A 44 18.16 30.41 17.50
CA ASP A 44 19.01 29.96 18.59
C ASP A 44 18.88 28.45 18.84
N ARG A 45 19.96 27.86 19.37
CA ARG A 45 19.98 26.46 19.79
C ARG A 45 19.05 26.23 20.99
N SER A 46 18.38 25.09 21.01
CA SER A 46 17.54 24.63 22.12
C SER A 46 18.06 23.32 22.72
N CYS A 47 17.60 22.95 23.91
CA CYS A 47 17.92 21.65 24.50
C CYS A 47 17.28 20.52 23.69
N ALA A 48 18.08 19.53 23.26
CA ALA A 48 17.58 18.45 22.42
C ALA A 48 16.51 17.59 23.12
N ILE A 49 16.60 17.42 24.44
CA ILE A 49 15.60 16.68 25.22
C ILE A 49 14.28 17.44 25.23
N GLU A 50 14.31 18.76 25.47
CA GLU A 50 13.10 19.59 25.44
C GLU A 50 12.45 19.57 24.05
N VAL A 51 13.25 19.71 22.99
CA VAL A 51 12.78 19.66 21.60
C VAL A 51 12.14 18.31 21.25
N MET A 52 12.62 17.21 21.84
CA MET A 52 12.05 15.88 21.61
C MET A 52 10.80 15.61 22.47
N THR A 53 10.79 16.06 23.72
CA THR A 53 9.73 15.78 24.70
C THR A 53 8.51 16.68 24.52
N GLN A 54 8.70 17.97 24.25
CA GLN A 54 7.61 18.93 24.10
C GLN A 54 6.59 18.50 23.01
N PRO A 55 7.00 18.07 21.79
CA PRO A 55 6.05 17.60 20.79
C PRO A 55 5.32 16.31 21.18
N VAL A 56 5.89 15.46 22.03
CA VAL A 56 5.18 14.27 22.51
C VAL A 56 3.91 14.70 23.25
N ASP A 57 4.05 15.65 24.18
CA ASP A 57 2.94 16.13 25.00
C ASP A 57 2.00 17.07 24.23
N GLU A 58 2.53 17.98 23.42
CA GLU A 58 1.74 19.04 22.80
C GLU A 58 1.17 18.63 21.43
N VAL A 59 1.89 17.79 20.67
CA VAL A 59 1.53 17.42 19.29
C VAL A 59 0.97 16.00 19.25
N LEU A 60 1.74 15.00 19.70
CA LEU A 60 1.36 13.60 19.52
C LEU A 60 0.12 13.22 20.35
N THR A 61 -0.07 13.83 21.53
CA THR A 61 -1.29 13.57 22.33
C THR A 61 -2.57 14.14 21.72
N ARG A 62 -2.47 15.06 20.74
CA ARG A 62 -3.60 15.66 20.01
C ARG A 62 -4.02 14.86 18.79
N ALA A 63 -3.22 13.87 18.38
CA ALA A 63 -3.61 12.91 17.37
C ALA A 63 -4.66 11.91 17.90
N ALA A 64 -5.39 11.28 16.97
CA ALA A 64 -6.17 10.09 17.32
C ALA A 64 -5.23 8.97 17.75
N ARG A 65 -5.57 8.26 18.83
CA ARG A 65 -4.81 7.10 19.29
C ARG A 65 -5.35 5.86 18.57
N ILE A 66 -4.90 5.65 17.34
CA ILE A 66 -5.43 4.60 16.45
C ILE A 66 -5.16 3.16 16.93
N ASP A 67 -4.20 3.01 17.84
CA ASP A 67 -3.81 1.79 18.54
C ASP A 67 -4.53 1.63 19.90
N HIS A 68 -5.40 2.58 20.27
CA HIS A 68 -6.15 2.52 21.52
C HIS A 68 -7.18 1.38 21.45
N PRO A 69 -7.36 0.55 22.51
CA PRO A 69 -8.29 -0.60 22.51
C PRO A 69 -9.79 -0.26 22.43
N ARG A 70 -10.13 1.03 22.28
CA ARG A 70 -11.49 1.56 22.09
C ARG A 70 -11.59 2.37 20.80
N PHE A 71 -10.58 2.31 19.93
CA PHE A 71 -10.59 2.92 18.62
C PHE A 71 -11.14 1.89 17.63
N PHE A 72 -12.36 2.14 17.13
CA PHE A 72 -13.08 1.25 16.21
C PHE A 72 -13.37 1.91 14.85
N ALA A 73 -12.72 3.05 14.58
CA ALA A 73 -12.90 3.76 13.31
C ALA A 73 -11.94 3.23 12.25
N PHE A 74 -12.36 3.30 10.98
CA PHE A 74 -11.55 2.95 9.82
C PHE A 74 -10.93 1.53 9.92
N VAL A 75 -9.73 1.36 9.36
CA VAL A 75 -8.87 0.21 9.63
C VAL A 75 -7.80 0.66 10.63
N PRO A 76 -7.90 0.27 11.91
CA PRO A 76 -6.90 0.65 12.91
C PRO A 76 -5.56 -0.05 12.63
N SER A 77 -4.48 0.59 13.08
CA SER A 77 -3.14 0.01 13.10
C SER A 77 -2.62 0.02 14.51
N SER A 78 -2.03 -1.10 14.93
CA SER A 78 -1.40 -1.28 16.24
C SER A 78 -0.08 -2.01 16.03
N PRO A 79 1.01 -1.30 15.71
CA PRO A 79 2.27 -1.95 15.41
C PRO A 79 2.81 -2.76 16.59
N THR A 80 3.55 -3.83 16.30
CA THR A 80 4.25 -4.58 17.35
C THR A 80 5.47 -3.83 17.87
N TRP A 81 5.88 -4.08 19.12
CA TRP A 81 7.13 -3.48 19.61
C TRP A 81 8.37 -3.86 18.83
N PRO A 82 8.58 -5.14 18.45
CA PRO A 82 9.73 -5.49 17.62
C PRO A 82 9.79 -4.67 16.33
N SER A 83 8.65 -4.40 15.70
CA SER A 83 8.61 -3.59 14.47
C SER A 83 8.88 -2.11 14.73
N VAL A 84 8.41 -1.53 15.84
CA VAL A 84 8.76 -0.13 16.22
C VAL A 84 10.26 0.02 16.48
N ILE A 85 10.87 -0.94 17.20
CA ILE A 85 12.31 -0.92 17.46
C ILE A 85 13.12 -1.16 16.18
N ALA A 86 12.65 -2.03 15.29
CA ALA A 86 13.26 -2.22 13.98
C ALA A 86 13.25 -0.93 13.15
N ASP A 87 12.13 -0.20 13.13
CA ASP A 87 11.99 1.07 12.41
C ASP A 87 12.95 2.15 12.97
N ALA A 88 13.12 2.20 14.30
CA ALA A 88 14.12 3.07 14.92
C ALA A 88 15.56 2.70 14.54
N LEU A 89 15.87 1.40 14.39
CA LEU A 89 17.18 0.95 13.91
C LEU A 89 17.38 1.36 12.45
N VAL A 90 16.41 1.07 11.57
CA VAL A 90 16.46 1.45 10.15
C VAL A 90 16.69 2.95 10.00
N SER A 91 15.93 3.78 10.72
CA SER A 91 16.09 5.22 10.75
C SER A 91 17.49 5.66 11.20
N GLY A 92 18.06 4.99 12.20
CA GLY A 92 19.40 5.28 12.71
C GLY A 92 20.54 4.87 11.77
N PHE A 93 20.38 3.77 11.02
CA PHE A 93 21.34 3.33 10.01
C PHE A 93 21.23 4.11 8.70
N ASN A 94 20.07 4.74 8.44
CA ASN A 94 19.82 5.61 7.29
C ASN A 94 20.24 4.97 5.95
N VAL A 95 19.77 3.74 5.72
CA VAL A 95 20.10 2.95 4.53
C VAL A 95 19.28 3.44 3.34
N PHE A 96 19.96 3.61 2.20
CA PHE A 96 19.33 3.81 0.90
C PHE A 96 19.10 2.46 0.20
N GLN A 97 17.85 2.01 0.11
CA GLN A 97 17.47 0.73 -0.53
C GLN A 97 17.01 0.91 -1.99
N GLY A 98 17.74 1.69 -2.77
CA GLY A 98 17.47 1.84 -4.21
C GLY A 98 18.18 0.77 -5.05
N THR A 99 19.48 0.57 -4.80
CA THR A 99 20.35 -0.31 -5.58
C THR A 99 20.89 -1.46 -4.74
N TRP A 100 21.21 -2.58 -5.37
CA TRP A 100 21.84 -3.70 -4.68
C TRP A 100 23.22 -3.34 -4.11
N LEU A 101 24.01 -2.52 -4.83
CA LEU A 101 25.34 -2.10 -4.39
C LEU A 101 25.31 -1.40 -3.02
N GLU A 102 24.29 -0.58 -2.76
CA GLU A 102 24.18 0.18 -1.50
C GLU A 102 23.40 -0.54 -0.41
N SER A 103 22.65 -1.59 -0.75
CA SER A 103 21.68 -2.21 0.16
C SER A 103 21.55 -3.72 0.05
N ALA A 104 22.58 -4.44 -0.38
CA ALA A 104 22.51 -5.88 -0.65
C ALA A 104 21.80 -6.71 0.43
N ALA A 105 22.18 -6.56 1.70
CA ALA A 105 21.55 -7.32 2.79
C ALA A 105 20.11 -6.85 3.12
N PRO A 106 19.83 -5.55 3.27
CA PRO A 106 18.45 -5.05 3.38
C PRO A 106 17.54 -5.44 2.20
N SER A 107 18.03 -5.31 0.96
CA SER A 107 17.34 -5.77 -0.25
C SER A 107 17.03 -7.26 -0.21
N GLN A 108 17.96 -8.08 0.29
CA GLN A 108 17.73 -9.52 0.46
C GLN A 108 16.63 -9.81 1.49
N VAL A 109 16.48 -9.00 2.54
CA VAL A 109 15.38 -9.11 3.50
C VAL A 109 14.04 -8.79 2.83
N GLU A 110 13.95 -7.70 2.06
CA GLU A 110 12.72 -7.39 1.30
C GLU A 110 12.35 -8.54 0.34
N LEU A 111 13.31 -9.12 -0.38
CA LEU A 111 13.07 -10.27 -1.24
C LEU A 111 12.51 -11.49 -0.49
N ILE A 112 13.00 -11.77 0.72
CA ILE A 112 12.49 -12.88 1.55
C ILE A 112 11.05 -12.60 2.00
N VAL A 113 10.75 -11.38 2.42
CA VAL A 113 9.39 -10.99 2.84
C VAL A 113 8.42 -11.05 1.66
N LEU A 114 8.82 -10.57 0.48
CA LEU A 114 8.02 -10.68 -0.74
C LEU A 114 7.78 -12.13 -1.15
N ASP A 115 8.77 -13.02 -0.95
CA ASP A 115 8.57 -14.45 -1.18
C ASP A 115 7.57 -15.06 -0.18
N TRP A 116 7.54 -14.62 1.09
CA TRP A 116 6.48 -15.03 2.02
C TRP A 116 5.10 -14.59 1.53
N PHE A 117 4.96 -13.34 1.07
CA PHE A 117 3.69 -12.84 0.55
C PHE A 117 3.26 -13.61 -0.71
N ARG A 118 4.20 -13.93 -1.61
CA ARG A 118 3.96 -14.80 -2.76
C ARG A 118 3.39 -16.15 -2.33
N GLN A 119 4.04 -16.81 -1.36
CA GLN A 119 3.61 -18.12 -0.87
C GLN A 119 2.21 -18.06 -0.23
N TRP A 120 1.91 -17.01 0.54
CA TRP A 120 0.61 -16.83 1.18
C TRP A 120 -0.50 -16.58 0.17
N ILE A 121 -0.27 -15.72 -0.83
CA ILE A 121 -1.22 -15.47 -1.92
C ILE A 121 -1.39 -16.73 -2.79
N GLY A 122 -0.36 -17.55 -2.94
CA GLY A 122 -0.36 -18.70 -3.85
C GLY A 122 0.05 -18.34 -5.28
N PHE A 123 0.92 -17.34 -5.44
CA PHE A 123 1.46 -16.95 -6.74
C PHE A 123 2.61 -17.88 -7.20
N PRO A 124 2.81 -18.03 -8.54
CA PRO A 124 3.86 -18.87 -9.12
C PRO A 124 5.27 -18.34 -8.83
N GLU A 125 6.31 -19.14 -9.00
CA GLU A 125 7.71 -18.72 -8.77
C GLU A 125 8.17 -17.56 -9.69
N SER A 126 7.50 -17.35 -10.84
CA SER A 126 7.76 -16.22 -11.75
C SER A 126 7.27 -14.87 -11.23
N SER A 127 6.55 -14.87 -10.11
CA SER A 127 6.01 -13.66 -9.48
C SER A 127 7.04 -12.94 -8.64
N GLY A 128 6.72 -11.71 -8.26
CA GLY A 128 7.49 -10.95 -7.30
C GLY A 128 6.73 -9.73 -6.87
N GLY A 129 7.43 -8.73 -6.33
CA GLY A 129 6.76 -7.54 -5.84
C GLY A 129 7.71 -6.46 -5.39
N ILE A 130 7.12 -5.51 -4.67
CA ILE A 130 7.75 -4.31 -4.18
C ILE A 130 7.03 -3.83 -2.93
N LEU A 131 7.76 -3.49 -1.87
CA LEU A 131 7.24 -2.70 -0.77
C LEU A 131 7.11 -1.24 -1.19
N THR A 132 6.03 -0.59 -0.78
CA THR A 132 5.69 0.79 -1.14
C THR A 132 5.36 1.61 0.10
N SER A 133 5.14 2.92 -0.05
CA SER A 133 4.65 3.77 1.03
C SER A 133 3.19 3.51 1.44
N GLY A 134 2.52 2.51 0.86
CA GLY A 134 1.14 2.14 1.20
C GLY A 134 0.31 1.75 -0.01
N GLY A 135 -0.94 1.36 0.25
CA GLY A 135 -1.85 0.81 -0.75
C GLY A 135 -2.13 1.74 -1.91
N SER A 136 -2.11 3.06 -1.71
CA SER A 136 -2.27 4.01 -2.82
C SER A 136 -1.10 3.97 -3.80
N ALA A 137 0.14 3.85 -3.31
CA ALA A 137 1.32 3.72 -4.16
C ALA A 137 1.37 2.34 -4.84
N ALA A 138 0.97 1.28 -4.13
CA ALA A 138 0.86 -0.07 -4.71
C ALA A 138 -0.20 -0.15 -5.81
N ASN A 139 -1.40 0.38 -5.57
CA ASN A 139 -2.47 0.48 -6.56
C ASN A 139 -2.03 1.32 -7.77
N LEU A 140 -1.35 2.46 -7.56
CA LEU A 140 -0.81 3.25 -8.66
C LEU A 140 0.20 2.45 -9.48
N ASN A 141 1.14 1.76 -8.83
CA ASN A 141 2.10 0.92 -9.55
C ASN A 141 1.39 -0.17 -10.37
N ALA A 142 0.35 -0.83 -9.83
CA ALA A 142 -0.43 -1.82 -10.56
C ALA A 142 -1.07 -1.24 -11.83
N PHE A 143 -1.61 -0.02 -11.75
CA PHE A 143 -2.19 0.69 -12.89
C PHE A 143 -1.13 1.12 -13.92
N VAL A 144 0.08 1.46 -13.47
CA VAL A 144 1.21 1.73 -14.39
C VAL A 144 1.58 0.47 -15.18
N LEU A 145 1.60 -0.70 -14.53
CA LEU A 145 1.85 -1.97 -15.22
C LEU A 145 0.76 -2.29 -16.22
N ALA A 146 -0.50 -2.25 -15.77
CA ALA A 146 -1.65 -2.51 -16.63
C ALA A 146 -1.67 -1.56 -17.84
N ARG A 147 -1.26 -0.30 -17.65
CA ARG A 147 -1.11 0.68 -18.74
C ARG A 147 -0.02 0.31 -19.73
N GLY A 148 1.10 -0.25 -19.28
CA GLY A 148 2.19 -0.68 -20.15
C GLY A 148 1.75 -1.70 -21.21
N GLU A 149 0.71 -2.47 -20.89
CA GLU A 149 0.12 -3.47 -21.77
C GLU A 149 -0.98 -2.90 -22.70
N MET A 150 -1.21 -1.58 -22.71
CA MET A 150 -2.27 -0.93 -23.49
C MET A 150 -1.75 -0.30 -24.79
N ASP A 151 -2.42 -0.60 -25.92
CA ASP A 151 -2.09 0.04 -27.20
C ASP A 151 -2.74 1.43 -27.40
N GLN A 152 -3.89 1.69 -26.76
CA GLN A 152 -4.71 2.90 -27.00
C GLN A 152 -5.30 3.43 -25.70
N LEU A 153 -4.51 4.24 -24.99
CA LEU A 153 -4.87 4.79 -23.68
C LEU A 153 -6.15 5.64 -23.70
N ASP A 154 -6.41 6.36 -24.80
CA ASP A 154 -7.59 7.20 -24.99
C ASP A 154 -8.91 6.40 -25.02
N LYS A 155 -8.83 5.11 -25.35
CA LYS A 155 -9.95 4.17 -25.39
C LYS A 155 -10.02 3.24 -24.19
N ALA A 156 -9.00 3.23 -23.33
CA ALA A 156 -8.92 2.32 -22.20
C ALA A 156 -10.04 2.59 -21.18
N VAL A 157 -10.66 1.52 -20.69
CA VAL A 157 -11.74 1.54 -19.70
C VAL A 157 -11.35 0.72 -18.48
N VAL A 158 -11.63 1.27 -17.30
CA VAL A 158 -11.37 0.65 -16.00
C VAL A 158 -12.69 0.37 -15.30
N TYR A 159 -12.84 -0.83 -14.74
CA TYR A 159 -14.00 -1.28 -13.98
C TYR A 159 -13.64 -1.39 -12.50
N LEU A 160 -14.30 -0.58 -11.68
CA LEU A 160 -14.16 -0.52 -10.24
C LEU A 160 -15.51 -0.81 -9.59
N SER A 161 -15.51 -1.36 -8.38
CA SER A 161 -16.72 -1.48 -7.57
C SER A 161 -17.08 -0.12 -6.95
N ASP A 162 -18.37 0.16 -6.74
CA ASP A 162 -18.82 1.34 -5.97
C ASP A 162 -18.42 1.31 -4.47
N GLN A 163 -17.93 0.16 -3.98
CA GLN A 163 -17.28 0.00 -2.67
C GLN A 163 -15.75 0.04 -2.74
N GLY A 164 -15.19 0.17 -3.95
CA GLY A 164 -13.75 0.24 -4.18
C GLY A 164 -13.11 1.44 -3.50
N HIS A 165 -11.88 1.28 -3.01
CA HIS A 165 -11.18 2.36 -2.37
C HIS A 165 -10.86 3.50 -3.36
N SER A 166 -11.06 4.74 -2.94
CA SER A 166 -10.87 5.94 -3.78
C SER A 166 -9.46 6.08 -4.42
N SER A 167 -8.46 5.36 -3.91
CA SER A 167 -7.13 5.30 -4.53
C SER A 167 -7.13 4.66 -5.91
N LEU A 168 -8.06 3.76 -6.22
CA LEU A 168 -8.15 3.10 -7.53
C LEU A 168 -8.60 4.10 -8.61
N GLU A 169 -9.64 4.87 -8.33
CA GLU A 169 -10.09 5.98 -9.20
C GLU A 169 -8.99 7.03 -9.36
N ARG A 170 -8.27 7.36 -8.26
CA ARG A 170 -7.12 8.27 -8.32
C ARG A 170 -5.98 7.70 -9.18
N ALA A 171 -5.67 6.41 -9.06
CA ALA A 171 -4.66 5.75 -9.87
C ALA A 171 -5.04 5.79 -11.36
N ALA A 172 -6.29 5.47 -11.71
CA ALA A 172 -6.82 5.57 -13.07
C ALA A 172 -6.58 6.96 -13.67
N ARG A 173 -6.93 8.02 -12.92
CA ARG A 173 -6.70 9.42 -13.35
C ARG A 173 -5.22 9.74 -13.54
N ILE A 174 -4.36 9.34 -12.60
CA ILE A 174 -2.92 9.61 -12.67
C ILE A 174 -2.28 8.94 -13.90
N VAL A 175 -2.69 7.71 -14.24
CA VAL A 175 -2.13 7.00 -15.39
C VAL A 175 -2.71 7.47 -16.74
N GLY A 176 -3.72 8.36 -16.72
CA GLY A 176 -4.25 9.05 -17.89
C GLY A 176 -5.60 8.53 -18.39
N ILE A 177 -6.31 7.71 -17.61
CA ILE A 177 -7.67 7.27 -17.95
C ILE A 177 -8.62 8.46 -17.81
N GLN A 178 -9.44 8.71 -18.83
CA GLN A 178 -10.45 9.75 -18.79
C GLN A 178 -11.55 9.39 -17.79
N ASP A 179 -12.09 10.39 -17.08
CA ASP A 179 -13.19 10.17 -16.12
C ASP A 179 -14.40 9.47 -16.77
N SER A 180 -14.69 9.78 -18.03
CA SER A 180 -15.76 9.14 -18.81
C SER A 180 -15.50 7.68 -19.16
N ASN A 181 -14.32 7.13 -18.84
CA ASN A 181 -13.92 5.74 -19.06
C ASN A 181 -13.62 5.01 -17.72
N ILE A 182 -13.91 5.63 -16.58
CA ILE A 182 -13.89 4.95 -15.28
C ILE A 182 -15.33 4.49 -14.98
N ARG A 183 -15.53 3.19 -14.87
CA ARG A 183 -16.84 2.56 -14.65
C ARG A 183 -16.94 2.15 -13.18
N MET A 184 -17.83 2.80 -12.45
CA MET A 184 -18.23 2.37 -11.11
C MET A 184 -19.38 1.37 -11.25
N ILE A 185 -19.08 0.08 -11.09
CA ILE A 185 -20.06 -0.99 -11.14
C ILE A 185 -20.77 -1.09 -9.79
N PRO A 186 -22.11 -1.03 -9.76
CA PRO A 186 -22.87 -1.17 -8.52
C PRO A 186 -22.63 -2.52 -7.84
N CYS A 187 -22.71 -2.52 -6.51
CA CYS A 187 -22.68 -3.76 -5.74
C CYS A 187 -24.07 -4.35 -5.49
N ASP A 188 -24.09 -5.64 -5.20
CA ASP A 188 -25.25 -6.38 -4.74
C ASP A 188 -25.59 -6.10 -3.25
N THR A 189 -26.54 -6.86 -2.70
CA THR A 189 -26.95 -6.71 -1.30
C THR A 189 -25.90 -7.12 -0.27
N ASP A 190 -24.89 -7.89 -0.68
CA ASP A 190 -23.76 -8.30 0.15
C ASP A 190 -22.55 -7.36 -0.05
N TYR A 191 -22.75 -6.23 -0.75
CA TYR A 191 -21.74 -5.24 -1.07
C TYR A 191 -20.60 -5.76 -1.96
N ARG A 192 -20.88 -6.80 -2.76
CA ARG A 192 -19.97 -7.34 -3.77
C ARG A 192 -20.31 -6.79 -5.15
N MET A 193 -19.32 -6.58 -6.01
CA MET A 193 -19.53 -6.14 -7.38
C MET A 193 -20.53 -7.05 -8.11
N ASP A 194 -21.58 -6.47 -8.70
CA ASP A 194 -22.54 -7.21 -9.51
C ASP A 194 -21.91 -7.59 -10.86
N LEU A 195 -21.69 -8.89 -11.06
CA LEU A 195 -20.98 -9.41 -12.25
C LEU A 195 -21.83 -9.42 -13.53
N GLU A 196 -23.16 -9.39 -13.41
CA GLU A 196 -24.06 -9.25 -14.56
C GLU A 196 -24.02 -7.81 -15.07
N LEU A 197 -24.01 -6.84 -14.16
CA LEU A 197 -23.81 -5.43 -14.49
C LEU A 197 -22.42 -5.17 -15.06
N LEU A 198 -21.37 -5.79 -14.50
CA LEU A 198 -20.01 -5.73 -15.05
C LEU A 198 -19.99 -6.25 -16.50
N SER A 199 -20.54 -7.44 -16.75
CA SER A 199 -20.56 -8.06 -18.07
C SER A 199 -21.33 -7.20 -19.08
N THR A 200 -22.44 -6.60 -18.65
CA THR A 200 -23.22 -5.67 -19.47
C THR A 200 -22.41 -4.40 -19.82
N ALA A 201 -21.71 -3.82 -18.84
CA ALA A 201 -20.89 -2.63 -19.05
C ALA A 201 -19.74 -2.91 -20.03
N ILE A 202 -19.04 -4.03 -19.86
CA ILE A 202 -17.97 -4.47 -20.78
C ILE A 202 -18.50 -4.56 -22.21
N GLN A 203 -19.64 -5.22 -22.42
CA GLN A 203 -20.22 -5.38 -23.75
C GLN A 203 -20.63 -4.04 -24.37
N GLN A 204 -21.20 -3.13 -23.57
CA GLN A 204 -21.57 -1.80 -24.02
C GLN A 204 -20.34 -0.98 -24.44
N ASP A 205 -19.27 -1.00 -23.64
CA ASP A 205 -18.04 -0.28 -23.95
C ASP A 205 -17.39 -0.81 -25.24
N ARG A 206 -17.36 -2.14 -25.45
CA ARG A 206 -16.90 -2.71 -26.73
C ARG A 206 -17.74 -2.26 -27.92
N ASN A 207 -19.07 -2.24 -27.76
CA ASN A 207 -19.98 -1.79 -28.82
C ASN A 207 -19.79 -0.30 -29.16
N ASN A 208 -19.27 0.49 -28.20
CA ASN A 208 -18.94 1.89 -28.36
C ASN A 208 -17.48 2.13 -28.81
N ASP A 209 -16.79 1.10 -29.29
CA ASP A 209 -15.38 1.18 -29.76
C ASP A 209 -14.39 1.61 -28.66
N LEU A 210 -14.73 1.34 -27.39
CA LEU A 210 -13.83 1.45 -26.26
C LEU A 210 -13.12 0.11 -25.99
N LYS A 211 -12.03 0.17 -25.22
CA LYS A 211 -11.21 -0.97 -24.84
C LYS A 211 -11.35 -1.25 -23.34
N PRO A 212 -12.24 -2.18 -22.93
CA PRO A 212 -12.17 -2.79 -21.61
C PRO A 212 -10.73 -3.22 -21.30
N THR A 213 -10.15 -2.74 -20.20
CA THR A 213 -8.72 -2.94 -19.94
C THR A 213 -8.38 -3.41 -18.53
N ILE A 214 -8.93 -2.78 -17.49
CA ILE A 214 -8.61 -3.13 -16.10
C ILE A 214 -9.89 -3.49 -15.36
N LEU A 215 -9.87 -4.61 -14.65
CA LEU A 215 -10.88 -5.00 -13.68
C LEU A 215 -10.26 -5.00 -12.29
N CYS A 216 -10.85 -4.27 -11.35
CA CYS A 216 -10.42 -4.24 -9.95
C CYS A 216 -11.43 -4.95 -9.05
N GLY A 217 -10.99 -6.00 -8.36
CA GLY A 217 -11.75 -6.66 -7.29
C GLY A 217 -11.31 -6.21 -5.89
N ASN A 218 -12.22 -6.22 -4.94
CA ASN A 218 -11.95 -5.97 -3.53
C ASN A 218 -11.61 -7.27 -2.80
N GLY A 219 -10.40 -7.34 -2.24
CA GLY A 219 -9.99 -8.37 -1.28
C GLY A 219 -10.24 -7.93 0.17
N GLY A 220 -11.39 -7.28 0.42
CA GLY A 220 -11.75 -6.64 1.69
C GLY A 220 -11.97 -5.14 1.55
N ALA A 221 -13.17 -4.75 1.12
CA ALA A 221 -13.59 -3.37 0.88
C ALA A 221 -13.50 -2.53 2.16
N THR A 222 -13.13 -1.26 2.03
CA THR A 222 -12.83 -0.39 3.20
C THR A 222 -14.06 -0.14 4.08
N SER A 223 -15.23 0.03 3.46
CA SER A 223 -16.46 0.41 4.17
C SER A 223 -17.10 -0.74 4.94
N THR A 224 -17.07 -1.96 4.38
CA THR A 224 -17.87 -3.10 4.85
C THR A 224 -17.04 -4.36 5.12
N GLY A 225 -15.79 -4.41 4.67
CA GLY A 225 -14.97 -5.62 4.66
C GLY A 225 -15.36 -6.64 3.59
N ALA A 226 -16.27 -6.29 2.67
CA ALA A 226 -16.75 -7.20 1.64
C ALA A 226 -15.61 -7.69 0.73
N VAL A 227 -15.65 -8.98 0.38
CA VAL A 227 -14.74 -9.59 -0.59
C VAL A 227 -15.57 -9.94 -1.82
N ASP A 228 -15.15 -9.42 -2.98
CA ASP A 228 -15.80 -9.71 -4.26
C ASP A 228 -15.60 -11.19 -4.65
N SER A 229 -16.39 -11.68 -5.60
CA SER A 229 -16.26 -13.04 -6.14
C SER A 229 -15.01 -13.17 -7.03
N LEU A 230 -13.81 -13.16 -6.43
CA LEU A 230 -12.53 -13.02 -7.14
C LEU A 230 -12.30 -14.11 -8.18
N GLU A 231 -12.69 -15.36 -7.91
CA GLU A 231 -12.60 -16.47 -8.87
C GLU A 231 -13.43 -16.20 -10.15
N GLN A 232 -14.68 -15.78 -9.99
CA GLN A 232 -15.57 -15.45 -11.12
C GLN A 232 -15.09 -14.20 -11.85
N MET A 233 -14.56 -13.20 -11.13
CA MET A 233 -13.96 -12.02 -11.74
C MET A 233 -12.72 -12.37 -12.57
N ALA A 234 -11.90 -13.32 -12.11
CA ALA A 234 -10.75 -13.82 -12.86
C ALA A 234 -11.17 -14.56 -14.14
N GLU A 235 -12.27 -15.33 -14.09
CA GLU A 235 -12.83 -15.96 -15.30
C GLU A 235 -13.28 -14.91 -16.33
N ILE A 236 -13.95 -13.85 -15.86
CA ILE A 236 -14.35 -12.72 -16.71
C ILE A 236 -13.13 -12.01 -17.28
N SER A 237 -12.10 -11.74 -16.45
CA SER A 237 -10.91 -11.02 -16.91
C SER A 237 -10.15 -11.80 -17.98
N VAL A 238 -10.03 -13.13 -17.86
CA VAL A 238 -9.43 -13.98 -18.88
C VAL A 238 -10.26 -13.97 -20.16
N ARG A 239 -11.58 -14.17 -20.06
CA ARG A 239 -12.49 -14.18 -21.22
C ARG A 239 -12.48 -12.86 -21.98
N GLU A 240 -12.41 -11.75 -21.25
CA GLU A 240 -12.48 -10.40 -21.79
C GLU A 240 -11.10 -9.77 -22.04
N ASN A 241 -10.01 -10.51 -21.77
CA ASN A 241 -8.64 -10.03 -21.88
C ASN A 241 -8.41 -8.70 -21.12
N LEU A 242 -8.74 -8.71 -19.82
CA LEU A 242 -8.57 -7.59 -18.90
C LEU A 242 -7.43 -7.89 -17.92
N TRP A 243 -6.67 -6.87 -17.55
CA TRP A 243 -5.81 -6.92 -16.38
C TRP A 243 -6.66 -7.04 -15.12
N PHE A 244 -6.46 -8.10 -14.34
CA PHE A 244 -7.15 -8.33 -13.08
C PHE A 244 -6.30 -7.91 -11.89
N HIS A 245 -6.68 -6.81 -11.25
CA HIS A 245 -6.06 -6.34 -10.02
C HIS A 245 -6.98 -6.60 -8.82
N VAL A 246 -6.41 -7.06 -7.71
CA VAL A 246 -7.13 -7.19 -6.44
C VAL A 246 -6.56 -6.22 -5.42
N ASP A 247 -7.38 -5.25 -5.00
CA ASP A 247 -7.04 -4.40 -3.85
C ASP A 247 -7.41 -5.16 -2.57
N ALA A 248 -6.40 -5.81 -1.98
CA ALA A 248 -6.51 -6.52 -0.72
C ALA A 248 -5.72 -5.79 0.39
N SER A 249 -5.60 -4.46 0.28
CA SER A 249 -4.81 -3.63 1.20
C SER A 249 -5.08 -3.98 2.67
N TYR A 250 -6.36 -4.04 3.06
CA TYR A 250 -6.76 -4.46 4.40
C TYR A 250 -6.91 -5.98 4.51
N GLY A 251 -7.81 -6.58 3.72
CA GLY A 251 -8.26 -7.95 3.94
C GLY A 251 -7.29 -9.04 3.47
N GLY A 252 -6.24 -8.72 2.72
CA GLY A 252 -5.35 -9.70 2.10
C GLY A 252 -4.62 -10.60 3.11
N PHE A 253 -4.24 -10.06 4.28
CA PHE A 253 -3.59 -10.86 5.33
C PHE A 253 -4.54 -11.81 6.07
N SER A 254 -5.86 -11.71 5.84
CA SER A 254 -6.80 -12.72 6.36
C SER A 254 -6.51 -14.12 5.80
N ILE A 255 -5.81 -14.22 4.67
CA ILE A 255 -5.35 -15.48 4.07
C ILE A 255 -4.46 -16.33 5.00
N LEU A 256 -3.95 -15.76 6.09
CA LEU A 256 -3.22 -16.50 7.12
C LEU A 256 -4.14 -17.36 8.00
N ALA A 257 -5.42 -17.00 8.12
CA ALA A 257 -6.46 -17.74 8.83
C ALA A 257 -7.22 -18.68 7.87
N ALA A 258 -7.81 -19.75 8.39
CA ALA A 258 -8.55 -20.73 7.58
C ALA A 258 -9.76 -20.08 6.89
N GLU A 259 -10.55 -19.31 7.62
CA GLU A 259 -11.74 -18.62 7.14
C GLU A 259 -11.40 -17.53 6.12
N GLY A 260 -10.26 -16.84 6.30
CA GLY A 260 -9.81 -15.84 5.33
C GLY A 260 -9.32 -16.47 4.02
N LYS A 261 -8.72 -17.66 4.05
CA LYS A 261 -8.42 -18.43 2.82
C LYS A 261 -9.68 -18.79 2.04
N GLU A 262 -10.74 -19.18 2.74
CA GLU A 262 -12.03 -19.50 2.13
C GLU A 262 -12.69 -18.26 1.51
N ASN A 263 -12.56 -17.10 2.14
CA ASN A 263 -13.12 -15.85 1.61
C ASN A 263 -12.33 -15.28 0.42
N LEU A 264 -11.01 -15.49 0.35
CA LEU A 264 -10.13 -14.95 -0.70
C LEU A 264 -9.90 -15.93 -1.85
N VAL A 265 -10.76 -16.92 -2.04
CA VAL A 265 -10.66 -17.88 -3.17
C VAL A 265 -10.62 -17.11 -4.50
N GLY A 266 -9.60 -17.40 -5.30
CA GLY A 266 -9.35 -16.73 -6.59
C GLY A 266 -8.38 -15.54 -6.52
N ILE A 267 -7.93 -15.09 -5.33
CA ILE A 267 -6.90 -14.04 -5.23
C ILE A 267 -5.61 -14.44 -5.95
N ASN A 268 -5.29 -15.73 -5.92
CA ASN A 268 -4.14 -16.35 -6.57
C ASN A 268 -4.29 -16.45 -8.09
N LEU A 269 -5.36 -15.90 -8.69
CA LEU A 269 -5.59 -15.79 -10.14
C LEU A 269 -5.36 -14.36 -10.66
N ALA A 270 -5.25 -13.36 -9.78
CA ALA A 270 -5.02 -11.97 -10.15
C ALA A 270 -3.67 -11.74 -10.83
N ASP A 271 -3.58 -10.77 -11.73
CA ASP A 271 -2.31 -10.30 -12.31
C ASP A 271 -1.50 -9.52 -11.29
N SER A 272 -2.19 -8.85 -10.37
CA SER A 272 -1.56 -8.12 -9.26
C SER A 272 -2.45 -8.03 -8.03
N VAL A 273 -1.83 -7.96 -6.85
CA VAL A 273 -2.49 -7.86 -5.54
C VAL A 273 -1.81 -6.75 -4.73
N THR A 274 -2.61 -5.83 -4.19
CA THR A 274 -2.14 -4.85 -3.20
C THR A 274 -2.36 -5.38 -1.78
N LEU A 275 -1.38 -5.19 -0.89
CA LEU A 275 -1.46 -5.49 0.54
C LEU A 275 -0.92 -4.30 1.37
N ASP A 276 -1.45 -4.04 2.56
CA ASP A 276 -0.86 -3.08 3.51
C ASP A 276 -0.45 -3.76 4.82
N PRO A 277 0.85 -4.11 4.99
CA PRO A 277 1.33 -4.67 6.25
C PRO A 277 1.07 -3.76 7.46
N HIS A 278 1.01 -2.44 7.26
CA HIS A 278 0.69 -1.50 8.34
C HIS A 278 -0.77 -1.56 8.81
N LYS A 279 -1.66 -2.25 8.08
CA LYS A 279 -3.05 -2.45 8.49
C LYS A 279 -3.17 -3.69 9.36
N TRP A 280 -3.19 -4.88 8.76
CA TRP A 280 -3.54 -6.11 9.47
C TRP A 280 -2.36 -7.05 9.75
N LEU A 281 -1.13 -6.65 9.39
CA LEU A 281 0.11 -7.35 9.74
C LEU A 281 0.92 -6.64 10.83
N PHE A 282 0.30 -5.66 11.51
CA PHE A 282 0.85 -4.99 12.70
C PHE A 282 2.25 -4.37 12.49
N GLN A 283 2.51 -3.82 11.30
CA GLN A 283 3.71 -3.03 11.02
C GLN A 283 3.45 -1.53 11.24
N PRO A 284 4.48 -0.72 11.57
CA PRO A 284 4.37 0.73 11.64
C PRO A 284 3.98 1.33 10.28
N TYR A 285 3.39 2.52 10.29
CA TYR A 285 3.29 3.31 9.08
C TYR A 285 4.67 3.85 8.70
N GLU A 286 5.02 3.96 7.42
CA GLU A 286 4.26 3.57 6.23
C GLU A 286 4.83 2.30 5.60
N ILE A 287 3.96 1.33 5.26
CA ILE A 287 4.37 0.16 4.46
C ILE A 287 3.17 -0.47 3.74
N GLY A 288 3.20 -0.43 2.41
CA GLY A 288 2.32 -1.17 1.51
C GLY A 288 3.13 -2.18 0.70
N CYS A 289 2.45 -2.94 -0.14
CA CYS A 289 3.08 -3.89 -1.04
C CYS A 289 2.23 -4.07 -2.29
N LEU A 290 2.90 -4.11 -3.44
CA LEU A 290 2.35 -4.66 -4.67
C LEU A 290 3.03 -5.99 -4.96
N MET A 291 2.22 -7.05 -5.05
CA MET A 291 2.63 -8.35 -5.61
C MET A 291 2.11 -8.47 -7.04
N VAL A 292 2.94 -8.99 -7.94
CA VAL A 292 2.62 -9.19 -9.35
C VAL A 292 2.88 -10.62 -9.76
N ARG A 293 1.99 -11.21 -10.56
CA ARG A 293 2.13 -12.59 -11.04
C ARG A 293 3.34 -12.76 -11.95
N ASN A 294 3.70 -11.72 -12.69
CA ASN A 294 4.82 -11.69 -13.61
C ASN A 294 5.78 -10.56 -13.20
N LEU A 295 6.92 -10.93 -12.61
CA LEU A 295 7.92 -9.98 -12.13
C LEU A 295 8.56 -9.16 -13.28
N GLN A 296 8.69 -9.74 -14.47
CA GLN A 296 9.32 -9.05 -15.59
C GLN A 296 8.56 -7.77 -15.97
N LEU A 297 7.23 -7.76 -15.85
CA LEU A 297 6.41 -6.58 -16.11
C LEU A 297 6.73 -5.42 -15.16
N LEU A 298 6.98 -5.74 -13.88
CA LEU A 298 7.32 -4.74 -12.87
C LEU A 298 8.63 -4.05 -13.21
N GLU A 299 9.65 -4.83 -13.58
CA GLU A 299 10.96 -4.30 -13.95
C GLU A 299 10.92 -3.55 -15.28
N SER A 300 10.23 -4.06 -16.30
CA SER A 300 10.16 -3.39 -17.60
C SER A 300 9.43 -2.05 -17.56
N ALA A 301 8.45 -1.91 -16.66
CA ALA A 301 7.64 -0.68 -16.58
C ALA A 301 8.36 0.48 -15.88
N PHE A 302 9.26 0.19 -14.94
CA PHE A 302 9.90 1.20 -14.10
C PHE A 302 11.39 1.37 -14.34
N ARG A 303 12.06 0.42 -14.99
CA ARG A 303 13.49 0.52 -15.27
C ARG A 303 13.80 1.74 -16.15
N VAL A 304 14.63 2.62 -15.62
CA VAL A 304 15.25 3.74 -16.35
C VAL A 304 16.74 3.67 -16.06
N THR A 305 17.57 3.72 -17.10
CA THR A 305 19.04 3.64 -16.97
C THR A 305 19.68 5.03 -17.16
N PRO A 306 19.76 5.87 -16.13
CA PRO A 306 20.43 7.16 -16.25
C PRO A 306 21.96 7.01 -16.16
N ASP A 307 22.69 7.87 -16.87
CA ASP A 307 24.16 7.79 -16.99
C ASP A 307 24.89 7.83 -15.62
N TYR A 308 24.33 8.52 -14.62
CA TYR A 308 24.96 8.63 -13.29
C TYR A 308 24.86 7.36 -12.43
N LEU A 309 24.03 6.38 -12.83
CA LEU A 309 23.89 5.08 -12.14
C LEU A 309 24.58 3.94 -12.89
N GLN A 310 25.30 4.21 -13.99
CA GLN A 310 25.95 3.17 -14.79
C GLN A 310 26.93 2.30 -13.99
N ASP A 311 27.60 2.88 -13.00
CA ASP A 311 28.60 2.19 -12.15
C ASP A 311 27.94 1.46 -10.96
N MET A 312 26.61 1.57 -10.79
CA MET A 312 25.82 0.90 -9.75
C MET A 312 25.29 -0.46 -10.19
N ASP A 313 25.32 -0.74 -11.51
CA ASP A 313 24.89 -2.03 -12.06
C ASP A 313 25.97 -3.09 -11.82
N LEU A 314 25.78 -3.90 -10.78
CA LEU A 314 26.67 -5.04 -10.47
C LEU A 314 26.42 -6.25 -11.38
N GLY A 315 25.54 -6.13 -12.37
CA GLY A 315 25.13 -7.19 -13.29
C GLY A 315 23.66 -7.58 -13.13
N LEU A 316 23.13 -8.23 -14.17
CA LEU A 316 21.70 -8.61 -14.29
C LEU A 316 21.21 -9.62 -13.23
N GLU A 317 22.11 -10.20 -12.44
CA GLU A 317 21.76 -11.15 -11.36
C GLU A 317 21.29 -10.44 -10.07
N HIS A 318 21.49 -9.13 -9.97
CA HIS A 318 21.19 -8.35 -8.77
C HIS A 318 19.89 -7.55 -8.92
N VAL A 319 19.16 -7.40 -7.81
CA VAL A 319 17.88 -6.69 -7.79
C VAL A 319 18.07 -5.24 -7.38
N ASN A 320 17.68 -4.32 -8.26
CA ASN A 320 17.57 -2.90 -7.95
C ASN A 320 16.10 -2.54 -7.74
N PHE A 321 15.72 -2.28 -6.49
CA PHE A 321 14.34 -1.95 -6.15
C PHE A 321 13.86 -0.60 -6.70
N CYS A 322 14.78 0.29 -7.06
CA CYS A 322 14.45 1.51 -7.80
C CYS A 322 13.86 1.22 -9.20
N ASP A 323 14.15 0.05 -9.79
CA ASP A 323 13.62 -0.36 -11.09
C ASP A 323 12.27 -1.08 -10.99
N ARG A 324 11.70 -1.21 -9.78
CA ARG A 324 10.45 -1.95 -9.53
C ARG A 324 9.28 -1.05 -9.13
N GLY A 325 9.46 0.26 -9.08
CA GLY A 325 8.39 1.19 -8.72
C GLY A 325 8.76 2.66 -8.85
N LEU A 326 7.86 3.53 -8.42
CA LEU A 326 7.99 4.98 -8.56
C LEU A 326 9.21 5.60 -7.84
N GLN A 327 9.63 5.01 -6.72
CA GLN A 327 10.62 5.61 -5.83
C GLN A 327 12.05 5.15 -6.17
N LEU A 328 12.93 6.12 -6.47
CA LEU A 328 14.38 5.91 -6.46
C LEU A 328 14.88 5.78 -5.02
N THR A 329 14.59 6.78 -4.19
CA THR A 329 14.98 6.83 -2.79
C THR A 329 14.02 6.05 -1.92
N ARG A 330 14.54 5.03 -1.25
CA ARG A 330 13.77 4.11 -0.43
C ARG A 330 14.47 3.85 0.90
N SER A 331 13.68 3.72 1.95
CA SER A 331 14.13 3.15 3.22
C SER A 331 14.30 1.64 3.08
N ALA A 332 15.15 1.08 3.94
CA ALA A 332 15.19 -0.35 4.21
C ALA A 332 14.00 -0.84 5.05
#